data_AF-V6J5P3-F1
#
_entry.id   AF-V6J5P3-F1
#
_cell.length_a   1.000
_cell.length_b   1.000
_cell.length_c   1.000
_cell.angle_alpha   90.00
_cell.angle_beta   90.00
_cell.angle_gamma   90.00
#
_symmetry.space_group_name_H-M   'P 1'
#
loop_
_entity.id
_entity.type
_entity.pdbx_description
1 polymer ?
#
loop_
_entity_poly.entity_id
_entity_poly.type
_entity_poly.pdbx_seq_one_letter_code
_entity_poly.pdbx_strand_id
1 'polypeptide(L)'
;MSEPLKKGDKVVMHTCREAEKYRDKVWTVRTDESEMCGSKVVWLEGFRGCFATEFLRKVCHVCENEELKHDQQYCQICGHKLEAN
;
A
#
# COMPACT_ATOMS: atom_id res chain seq x y z
N MET A 1 -11.11 10.26 2.14
CA MET A 1 -11.08 9.90 0.70
C MET A 1 -9.67 9.38 0.43
N SER A 2 -9.49 8.09 0.21
CA SER A 2 -8.18 7.49 -0.05
C SER A 2 -7.63 8.01 -1.38
N GLU A 3 -6.38 8.48 -1.40
CA GLU A 3 -5.75 8.98 -2.62
C GLU A 3 -5.52 7.82 -3.62
N PRO A 4 -5.69 8.05 -4.94
CA PRO A 4 -5.48 7.02 -5.95
C PRO A 4 -4.02 6.58 -5.98
N LEU A 5 -3.80 5.27 -6.10
CA LEU A 5 -2.45 4.70 -6.23
C LEU A 5 -1.81 5.12 -7.55
N LYS A 6 -0.54 5.51 -7.50
CA LYS A 6 0.24 5.92 -8.66
C LYS A 6 1.38 4.93 -8.93
N LYS A 7 1.86 4.93 -10.17
CA LYS A 7 3.05 4.15 -10.52
C LYS A 7 4.23 4.53 -9.60
N GLY A 8 4.88 3.52 -9.02
CA GLY A 8 6.00 3.65 -8.10
C GLY A 8 5.61 3.58 -6.62
N ASP A 9 4.32 3.68 -6.29
CA ASP A 9 3.86 3.51 -4.90
C ASP A 9 4.18 2.11 -4.37
N LYS A 10 4.50 2.05 -3.08
CA LYS A 10 4.70 0.79 -2.36
C LYS A 10 3.43 0.45 -1.60
N VAL A 11 2.97 -0.78 -1.72
CA VAL A 11 1.72 -1.24 -1.10
C VAL A 11 1.90 -2.64 -0.52
N VAL A 12 1.10 -2.96 0.47
CA VAL A 12 0.93 -4.34 0.96
C VAL A 12 -0.51 -4.76 0.73
N MET A 13 -0.71 -6.05 0.52
CA MET A 13 -2.06 -6.62 0.45
C MET A 13 -2.66 -6.65 1.86
N HIS A 14 -3.89 -6.18 2.02
CA HIS A 14 -4.63 -6.27 3.28
C HIS A 14 -6.06 -6.74 3.03
N THR A 15 -6.67 -7.33 4.06
CA THR A 15 -8.08 -7.75 4.04
C THR A 15 -8.43 -8.67 2.85
N CYS A 16 -7.49 -9.51 2.40
CA CYS A 16 -7.71 -10.54 1.38
C CYS A 16 -6.99 -11.84 1.78
N ARG A 17 -7.42 -12.98 1.24
CA ARG A 17 -6.82 -14.30 1.55
C ARG A 17 -5.35 -14.36 1.16
N GLU A 18 -4.97 -13.65 0.10
CA GLU A 18 -3.58 -13.50 -0.34
C GLU A 18 -2.73 -12.71 0.66
N ALA A 19 -3.33 -11.83 1.49
CA ALA A 19 -2.60 -11.12 2.53
C ALA A 19 -2.05 -12.06 3.61
N GLU A 20 -2.66 -13.23 3.84
CA GLU A 20 -2.09 -14.24 4.75
C GLU A 20 -0.84 -14.89 4.15
N LYS A 21 -0.83 -15.09 2.83
CA LYS A 21 0.31 -15.67 2.11
C LYS A 21 1.45 -14.68 1.88
N TYR A 22 1.14 -13.38 1.81
CA TYR A 22 2.06 -12.31 1.43
C TYR A 22 2.14 -11.20 2.51
N ARG A 23 1.92 -11.54 3.78
CA ARG A 23 1.75 -10.59 4.89
C ARG A 23 2.86 -9.53 4.98
N ASP A 24 4.09 -9.94 4.75
CA ASP A 24 5.28 -9.07 4.85
C ASP A 24 5.82 -8.63 3.48
N LYS A 25 5.09 -8.92 2.40
CA LYS A 25 5.53 -8.61 1.05
C LYS A 25 5.04 -7.24 0.62
N VAL A 26 6.00 -6.33 0.47
CA VAL A 26 5.78 -5.03 -0.17
C VAL A 26 5.81 -5.20 -1.69
N TRP A 27 4.74 -4.75 -2.33
CA TRP A 27 4.59 -4.70 -3.78
C TRP A 27 4.82 -3.30 -4.30
N THR A 28 5.38 -3.20 -5.50
CA THR A 28 5.55 -1.92 -6.20
C THR A 28 4.45 -1.80 -7.24
N VAL A 29 3.72 -0.68 -7.20
CA VAL A 29 2.71 -0.35 -8.18
C VAL A 29 3.40 -0.04 -9.52
N ARG A 30 3.06 -0.81 -10.55
CA ARG A 30 3.64 -0.73 -11.89
C ARG A 30 2.93 0.29 -12.79
N THR A 31 1.64 0.52 -12.55
CA THR A 31 0.78 1.42 -13.34
C THR A 31 -0.08 2.27 -12.42
N ASP A 32 -0.48 3.45 -12.89
CA ASP A 32 -1.46 4.26 -12.19
C ASP A 32 -2.82 3.53 -12.04
N GLU A 33 -3.58 3.90 -11.01
CA GLU A 33 -4.91 3.37 -10.77
C GLU A 33 -5.81 3.55 -11.99
N SER A 34 -6.47 2.46 -12.39
CA SER A 34 -7.40 2.42 -13.51
C SER A 34 -8.71 1.80 -13.06
N GLU A 35 -9.83 2.22 -13.64
CA GLU A 35 -11.13 1.61 -13.38
C GLU A 35 -11.36 0.44 -14.35
N MET A 36 -11.69 -0.73 -13.80
CA MET A 36 -12.02 -1.93 -14.56
C MET A 36 -13.28 -2.57 -13.94
N CYS A 37 -14.34 -2.74 -14.75
CA CYS A 37 -15.62 -3.31 -14.31
C CYS A 37 -16.21 -2.62 -13.06
N GLY A 38 -16.07 -1.29 -12.96
CA GLY A 38 -16.57 -0.51 -11.82
C GLY A 38 -15.73 -0.63 -10.55
N SER A 39 -14.56 -1.28 -10.62
CA SER A 39 -13.61 -1.40 -9.51
C SER A 39 -12.29 -0.75 -9.87
N LYS A 40 -11.65 -0.10 -8.89
CA LYS A 40 -10.32 0.50 -9.06
C LYS A 40 -9.26 -0.58 -8.94
N VAL A 41 -8.38 -0.68 -9.93
CA VAL A 41 -7.34 -1.70 -10.00
C VAL A 41 -5.98 -1.11 -10.36
N VAL A 42 -4.91 -1.77 -9.91
CA VAL A 42 -3.52 -1.47 -10.29
C VAL A 42 -2.79 -2.75 -10.67
N TRP A 43 -1.71 -2.60 -11.43
CA TRP A 43 -0.78 -3.69 -11.69
C TRP A 43 0.40 -3.63 -10.72
N LEU A 44 0.80 -4.76 -10.17
CA LEU A 44 1.92 -4.87 -9.24
C LEU A 44 3.12 -5.53 -9.93
N GLU A 45 4.33 -5.08 -9.63
CA GLU A 45 5.55 -5.70 -10.16
C GLU A 45 5.71 -7.14 -9.65
N GLY A 46 5.87 -8.08 -10.58
CA GLY A 46 6.00 -9.52 -10.27
C GLY A 46 4.68 -10.23 -9.94
N PHE A 47 3.54 -9.54 -9.92
CA PHE A 47 2.21 -10.15 -9.78
C PHE A 47 1.58 -10.35 -11.15
N ARG A 48 1.02 -11.54 -11.42
CA ARG A 48 0.34 -11.82 -12.69
C ARG A 48 -1.11 -11.38 -12.60
N GLY A 49 -1.39 -10.15 -13.08
CA GLY A 49 -2.73 -9.59 -13.17
C GLY A 49 -2.85 -8.21 -12.52
N CYS A 50 -4.06 -7.65 -12.63
CA CYS A 50 -4.43 -6.45 -11.87
C CYS A 50 -5.02 -6.86 -10.52
N PHE A 51 -4.91 -5.96 -9.54
CA PHE A 51 -5.38 -6.17 -8.18
C PHE A 51 -6.19 -4.96 -7.73
N ALA A 52 -7.31 -5.20 -7.04
CA ALA A 52 -8.20 -4.12 -6.63
C ALA A 52 -7.56 -3.27 -5.52
N THR A 53 -7.62 -1.95 -5.68
CA THR A 53 -6.95 -1.00 -4.78
C THR A 53 -7.57 -0.97 -3.40
N GLU A 54 -8.82 -1.41 -3.25
CA GLU A 54 -9.51 -1.56 -1.96
C GLU A 54 -8.85 -2.59 -1.02
N PHE A 55 -8.09 -3.54 -1.58
CA PHE A 55 -7.35 -4.56 -0.83
C PHE A 55 -5.85 -4.23 -0.74
N LEU A 56 -5.46 -3.01 -1.09
CA LEU A 56 -4.07 -2.54 -1.05
C LEU A 56 -3.92 -1.38 -0.08
N ARG A 57 -2.97 -1.52 0.84
CA ARG A 57 -2.61 -0.46 1.78
C ARG A 57 -1.27 0.10 1.36
N LYS A 58 -1.23 1.40 1.11
CA LYS A 58 0.01 2.12 0.84
C LYS A 58 0.94 2.06 2.06
N VAL A 59 2.20 1.76 1.81
CA VAL A 59 3.25 1.69 2.84
C VAL A 59 4.37 2.66 2.50
N CYS A 60 4.94 3.26 3.53
CA CYS A 60 6.14 4.06 3.38
C CYS A 60 7.35 3.12 3.26
N HIS A 61 8.12 3.23 2.18
CA HIS A 61 9.37 2.47 2.02
C HIS A 61 10.50 2.91 2.97
N VAL A 62 10.29 3.99 3.72
CA VAL A 62 11.26 4.58 4.66
C VAL A 62 10.96 4.21 6.12
N CYS A 63 9.74 3.76 6.43
CA CYS A 63 9.30 3.48 7.79
C CYS A 63 8.72 2.06 7.81
N GLU A 64 9.52 1.06 8.19
CA GLU A 64 9.12 -0.36 8.26
C GLU A 64 8.13 -0.62 9.42
N ASN A 65 6.86 -0.24 9.16
CA ASN A 65 5.60 -0.92 9.49
C ASN A 65 5.18 -1.24 10.94
N GLU A 66 3.93 -1.72 11.00
CA GLU A 66 3.18 -2.33 12.12
C GLU A 66 2.44 -1.36 13.06
N GLU A 67 1.23 -1.00 12.62
CA GLU A 67 0.14 -0.39 13.41
C GLU A 67 0.29 1.06 13.91
N LEU A 68 1.49 1.67 13.94
CA LEU A 68 1.86 3.02 14.43
C LEU A 68 0.68 3.98 14.75
N LYS A 69 -0.14 3.67 15.75
CA LYS A 69 -0.02 3.76 17.22
C LYS A 69 -0.18 5.20 17.69
N HIS A 70 -1.44 5.48 18.04
CA HIS A 70 -1.91 6.24 19.19
C HIS A 70 -0.97 7.40 19.61
N ASP A 71 -1.30 8.61 19.17
CA ASP A 71 -0.60 9.89 19.38
C ASP A 71 0.53 10.21 18.37
N GLN A 72 0.12 10.81 17.23
CA GLN A 72 0.96 11.02 16.03
C GLN A 72 2.07 12.04 16.22
N GLN A 73 3.32 11.65 15.94
CA GLN A 73 4.39 12.58 15.60
C GLN A 73 5.17 12.03 14.40
N TYR A 74 4.60 12.34 13.22
CA TYR A 74 5.07 12.21 11.84
C TYR A 74 4.94 10.87 11.08
N CYS A 75 5.03 11.01 9.76
CA CYS A 75 4.72 10.09 8.67
C CYS A 75 3.29 9.52 8.60
N GLN A 76 2.53 9.94 7.58
CA GLN A 76 1.37 9.22 7.06
C GLN A 76 1.53 8.92 5.56
N ILE A 77 2.79 8.79 5.11
CA ILE A 77 3.27 8.09 3.90
C ILE A 77 4.71 8.50 3.53
N CYS A 78 5.22 9.68 3.91
CA CYS A 78 6.68 9.95 4.14
C CYS A 78 7.03 11.39 4.54
N GLY A 79 6.13 12.15 5.16
CA GLY A 79 6.43 13.52 5.59
C GLY A 79 7.20 13.62 6.91
N HIS A 80 8.40 13.04 7.02
CA HIS A 80 9.31 13.16 8.18
C HIS A 80 8.84 12.50 9.50
N LYS A 81 9.37 12.96 10.66
CA LYS A 81 10.21 12.17 11.57
C LYS A 81 9.49 11.43 12.73
N LEU A 82 9.21 10.15 12.53
CA LEU A 82 8.86 9.21 13.61
C LEU A 82 10.04 9.09 14.60
N GLU A 83 9.92 9.61 15.83
CA GLU A 83 10.86 9.34 16.93
C GLU A 83 10.15 8.56 18.04
N ALA A 84 10.65 7.36 18.35
CA ALA A 84 10.38 6.66 19.59
C ALA A 84 11.68 6.67 20.41
N ASN A 85 11.66 7.31 21.58
CA ASN A 85 12.70 7.19 22.60
C ASN A 85 12.67 5.78 23.20
#